data_AF-A0A165D3V4-F1
#
_entry.id   AF-A0A165D3V4-F1
#
_cell.length_a   1.000
_cell.length_b   1.000
_cell.length_c   1.000
_cell.angle_alpha   90.00
_cell.angle_beta   90.00
_cell.angle_gamma   90.00
#
_symmetry.space_group_name_H-M   'P 1'
#
loop_
_entity.id
_entity.type
_entity.pdbx_description
1 polymer ?
#
loop_
_entity_poly.entity_id
_entity_poly.type
_entity_poly.pdbx_seq_one_letter_code
_entity_poly.pdbx_strand_id
1 'polypeptide(L)'
;MAVETQDQLKTARAQIGTLSANAERLARSNTTLAAEAQAICKDFEDYKVEVKGQTDALYASMVALKEAQEKTTTYIANAHLEGGAALYMKEYAIKLSSGQPIGTWAEYTRKLEMAYKMLDPKRTTQAQLDVHCAIHHKTMITFAENFRAYAPESGYSDEDLIVKISEQRSSHIQMVMSVTETLDPGKIPMDWMGYLEFCLEIEIKHLQQLSGSKPTGQTTGTLEQAIAALRGMSTTSTTPPSSKGKGKAKGTDAASTASASTVKDTNARIIEMDKFSEDFQYEV
;
A
#
# COMPACT_ATOMS: atom_id res chain seq x y z
N MET A 1 -35.45 -101.81 28.06
CA MET A 1 -35.64 -101.17 26.74
C MET A 1 -36.88 -100.26 26.69
N ALA A 2 -38.13 -100.74 26.84
CA ALA A 2 -39.32 -99.88 26.68
C ALA A 2 -39.45 -98.70 27.70
N VAL A 3 -39.09 -98.92 28.98
CA VAL A 3 -39.14 -97.88 30.01
C VAL A 3 -38.08 -96.81 29.78
N GLU A 4 -36.88 -97.21 29.37
CA GLU A 4 -35.75 -96.34 29.09
C GLU A 4 -36.01 -95.41 27.89
N THR A 5 -36.69 -95.91 26.85
CA THR A 5 -37.14 -95.08 25.72
C THR A 5 -38.20 -94.06 26.11
N GLN A 6 -39.03 -94.34 27.11
CA GLN A 6 -40.09 -93.43 27.56
C GLN A 6 -39.52 -92.25 28.37
N ASP A 7 -38.54 -92.50 29.24
CA ASP A 7 -37.84 -91.45 29.99
C ASP A 7 -37.00 -90.56 29.08
N GLN A 8 -36.35 -91.12 28.06
CA GLN A 8 -35.66 -90.35 27.02
C GLN A 8 -36.62 -89.44 26.25
N LEU A 9 -37.81 -89.92 25.87
CA LEU A 9 -38.83 -89.12 25.20
C LEU A 9 -39.33 -87.96 26.08
N LYS A 10 -39.56 -88.21 27.37
CA LYS A 10 -40.00 -87.19 28.34
C LYS A 10 -38.93 -86.10 28.51
N THR A 11 -37.67 -86.50 28.59
CA THR A 11 -36.51 -85.59 28.65
C THR A 11 -36.38 -84.77 27.37
N ALA A 12 -36.46 -85.39 26.21
CA ALA A 12 -36.42 -84.70 24.91
C ALA A 12 -37.56 -83.68 24.76
N ARG A 13 -38.78 -84.03 25.20
CA ARG A 13 -39.93 -83.11 25.16
C ARG A 13 -39.71 -81.88 26.05
N ALA A 14 -39.14 -82.06 27.23
CA ALA A 14 -38.80 -80.95 28.12
C ALA A 14 -37.73 -80.03 27.48
N GLN A 15 -36.69 -80.61 26.90
CA GLN A 15 -35.63 -79.87 26.19
C GLN A 15 -36.17 -79.06 25.01
N ILE A 16 -37.06 -79.64 24.19
CA ILE A 16 -37.71 -78.95 23.06
C ILE A 16 -38.52 -77.74 23.57
N GLY A 17 -39.26 -77.90 24.67
CA GLY A 17 -40.00 -76.79 25.29
C GLY A 17 -39.08 -75.64 25.72
N THR A 18 -37.94 -75.96 26.35
CA THR A 18 -36.95 -74.95 26.74
C THR A 18 -36.31 -74.26 25.54
N LEU A 19 -35.95 -75.02 24.49
CA LEU A 19 -35.40 -74.46 23.26
C LEU A 19 -36.38 -73.52 22.55
N SER A 20 -37.67 -73.90 22.49
CA SER A 20 -38.73 -73.05 21.92
C SER A 20 -38.85 -71.72 22.66
N ALA A 21 -38.90 -71.76 24.00
CA ALA A 21 -38.99 -70.55 24.82
C ALA A 21 -37.76 -69.64 24.65
N ASN A 22 -36.57 -70.23 24.54
CA ASN A 22 -35.34 -69.48 24.28
C ASN A 22 -35.33 -68.84 22.89
N ALA A 23 -35.80 -69.56 21.86
CA ALA A 23 -35.91 -69.04 20.50
C ALA A 23 -36.86 -67.83 20.43
N GLU A 24 -38.00 -67.88 21.10
CA GLU A 24 -38.92 -66.75 21.20
C GLU A 24 -38.32 -65.55 21.94
N ARG A 25 -37.57 -65.80 23.02
CA ARG A 25 -36.86 -64.74 23.75
C ARG A 25 -35.79 -64.08 22.87
N LEU A 26 -35.02 -64.87 22.12
CA LEU A 26 -34.01 -64.38 21.19
C LEU A 26 -34.65 -63.56 20.06
N ALA A 27 -35.75 -64.04 19.48
CA ALA A 27 -36.48 -63.31 18.44
C ALA A 27 -36.93 -61.93 18.93
N ARG A 28 -37.50 -61.85 20.15
CA ARG A 28 -37.86 -60.56 20.77
C ARG A 28 -36.64 -59.66 20.96
N SER A 29 -35.55 -60.19 21.50
CA SER A 29 -34.32 -59.43 21.71
C SER A 29 -33.73 -58.87 20.41
N ASN A 30 -33.76 -59.66 19.32
CA ASN A 30 -33.28 -59.22 18.02
C ASN A 30 -34.14 -58.09 17.43
N THR A 31 -35.47 -58.16 17.60
CA THR A 31 -36.36 -57.08 17.16
C THR A 31 -36.10 -55.80 17.94
N THR A 32 -35.91 -55.88 19.26
CA THR A 32 -35.54 -54.73 20.09
C THR A 32 -34.21 -54.13 19.66
N LEU A 33 -33.18 -54.96 19.48
CA LEU A 33 -31.87 -54.52 19.04
C LEU A 33 -31.91 -53.84 17.66
N ALA A 34 -32.71 -54.36 16.72
CA ALA A 34 -32.89 -53.75 15.42
C ALA A 34 -33.54 -52.37 15.50
N ALA A 35 -34.52 -52.19 16.39
CA ALA A 35 -35.17 -50.90 16.62
C ALA A 35 -34.20 -49.90 17.26
N GLU A 36 -33.40 -50.32 18.24
CA GLU A 36 -32.36 -49.49 18.86
C GLU A 36 -31.29 -49.08 17.85
N ALA A 37 -30.84 -50.00 16.99
CA ALA A 37 -29.88 -49.70 15.93
C ALA A 37 -30.43 -48.65 14.94
N GLN A 38 -31.71 -48.76 14.57
CA GLN A 38 -32.36 -47.76 13.72
C GLN A 38 -32.47 -46.39 14.39
N ALA A 39 -32.78 -46.36 15.70
CA ALA A 39 -32.83 -45.12 16.47
C ALA A 39 -31.45 -44.44 16.52
N ILE A 40 -30.39 -45.20 16.81
CA ILE A 40 -29.01 -44.68 16.83
C ILE A 40 -28.60 -44.14 15.46
N CYS A 41 -28.90 -44.87 14.38
CA CYS A 41 -28.60 -44.40 13.01
C CYS A 41 -29.31 -43.07 12.71
N LYS A 42 -30.55 -42.91 13.17
CA LYS A 42 -31.30 -41.67 12.99
C LYS A 42 -30.68 -40.53 13.79
N ASP A 43 -30.42 -40.75 15.08
CA ASP A 43 -29.82 -39.75 15.97
C ASP A 43 -28.45 -39.28 15.43
N PHE A 44 -27.67 -40.19 14.83
CA PHE A 44 -26.40 -39.86 14.21
C PHE A 44 -26.53 -38.98 12.97
N GLU A 45 -27.52 -39.24 12.11
CA GLU A 45 -27.78 -38.39 10.94
C GLU A 45 -28.32 -37.01 11.35
N ASP A 46 -29.19 -36.94 12.36
CA ASP A 46 -29.67 -35.69 12.93
C ASP A 46 -28.50 -34.87 13.52
N TYR A 47 -27.60 -35.52 14.26
CA TYR A 47 -26.38 -34.91 14.79
C TYR A 47 -25.47 -34.35 13.69
N LYS A 48 -25.29 -35.07 12.57
CA LYS A 48 -24.50 -34.59 11.43
C LYS A 48 -25.09 -33.32 10.83
N VAL A 49 -26.40 -33.24 10.71
CA VAL A 49 -27.10 -32.04 10.20
C VAL A 49 -26.89 -30.87 11.16
N GLU A 50 -26.99 -31.10 12.46
CA GLU A 50 -26.76 -30.07 13.48
C GLU A 50 -25.32 -29.54 13.45
N VAL A 51 -24.32 -30.42 13.47
CA VAL A 51 -22.90 -30.03 13.39
C VAL A 51 -22.60 -29.23 12.13
N LYS A 52 -23.19 -29.61 10.99
CA LYS A 52 -23.06 -28.87 9.75
C LYS A 52 -23.65 -27.45 9.88
N GLY A 53 -24.86 -27.34 10.43
CA GLY A 53 -25.49 -26.04 10.67
C GLY A 53 -24.68 -25.13 11.60
N GLN A 54 -24.08 -25.70 12.64
CA GLN A 54 -23.17 -24.98 13.54
C GLN A 54 -21.90 -24.49 12.81
N THR A 55 -21.33 -25.34 11.94
CA THR A 55 -20.14 -25.00 11.15
C THR A 55 -20.43 -23.86 10.17
N ASP A 56 -21.57 -23.91 9.48
CA ASP A 56 -21.99 -22.87 8.54
C ASP A 56 -22.23 -21.53 9.27
N ALA A 57 -22.85 -21.57 10.46
CA ALA A 57 -23.07 -20.38 11.29
C ALA A 57 -21.75 -19.78 11.81
N LEU A 58 -20.78 -20.63 12.17
CA LEU A 58 -19.44 -20.20 12.60
C LEU A 58 -18.70 -19.51 11.45
N TYR A 59 -18.74 -20.08 10.25
CA TYR A 59 -18.14 -19.47 9.06
C TYR A 59 -18.77 -18.11 8.73
N ALA A 60 -20.10 -18.01 8.75
CA ALA A 60 -20.81 -16.75 8.52
C ALA A 60 -20.43 -15.67 9.56
N SER A 61 -20.29 -16.07 10.83
CA SER A 61 -19.88 -15.16 11.91
C SER A 61 -18.44 -14.65 11.72
N MET A 62 -17.52 -15.54 11.31
CA MET A 62 -16.14 -15.17 11.01
C MET A 62 -16.05 -14.15 9.86
N VAL A 63 -16.83 -14.35 8.78
CA VAL A 63 -16.88 -13.41 7.65
C VAL A 63 -17.40 -12.05 8.10
N ALA A 64 -18.51 -12.00 8.86
CA ALA A 64 -19.07 -10.76 9.36
C ALA A 64 -18.10 -10.00 10.29
N LEU A 65 -17.37 -10.73 11.14
CA LEU A 65 -16.33 -10.14 11.99
C LEU A 65 -15.18 -9.55 11.17
N LYS A 66 -14.74 -10.25 10.11
CA LYS A 66 -13.68 -9.75 9.23
C LYS A 66 -14.11 -8.47 8.51
N GLU A 67 -15.33 -8.43 7.98
CA GLU A 67 -15.89 -7.23 7.33
C GLU A 67 -16.03 -6.07 8.32
N ALA A 68 -16.50 -6.33 9.55
CA ALA A 68 -16.61 -5.33 10.60
C ALA A 68 -15.24 -4.76 11.01
N GLN A 69 -14.21 -5.62 11.10
CA GLN A 69 -12.83 -5.22 11.37
C GLN A 69 -12.29 -4.30 10.27
N GLU A 70 -12.46 -4.66 9.00
CA GLU A 70 -11.99 -3.85 7.87
C GLU A 70 -12.71 -2.51 7.78
N LYS A 71 -14.03 -2.51 8.02
CA LYS A 71 -14.83 -1.28 8.09
C LYS A 71 -14.34 -0.35 9.20
N THR A 72 -14.07 -0.89 10.39
CA THR A 72 -13.57 -0.11 11.52
C THR A 72 -12.18 0.45 11.25
N THR A 73 -11.30 -0.36 10.65
CA THR A 73 -9.95 0.06 10.25
C THR A 73 -10.00 1.22 9.24
N THR A 74 -10.87 1.10 8.23
CA THR A 74 -11.07 2.15 7.22
C THR A 74 -11.65 3.42 7.83
N TYR A 75 -12.59 3.30 8.78
CA TYR A 75 -13.14 4.44 9.51
C TYR A 75 -12.04 5.23 10.25
N ILE A 76 -11.23 4.51 11.03
CA ILE A 76 -10.13 5.12 11.80
C ILE A 76 -9.14 5.80 10.86
N ALA A 77 -8.66 5.10 9.83
CA ALA A 77 -7.71 5.66 8.87
C ALA A 77 -8.25 6.94 8.21
N ASN A 78 -9.51 6.91 7.76
CA ASN A 78 -10.13 8.06 7.10
C ASN A 78 -10.37 9.24 8.05
N ALA A 79 -10.63 9.00 9.33
CA ALA A 79 -10.78 10.05 10.33
C ALA A 79 -9.45 10.77 10.66
N HIS A 80 -8.32 10.11 10.45
CA HIS A 80 -6.98 10.69 10.64
C HIS A 80 -6.45 11.40 9.39
N LEU A 81 -7.17 11.35 8.27
CA LEU A 81 -6.79 12.12 7.09
C LEU A 81 -7.07 13.60 7.30
N GLU A 82 -6.10 14.44 6.93
CA GLU A 82 -6.21 15.89 6.98
C GLU A 82 -5.86 16.53 5.63
N GLY A 83 -6.22 17.80 5.46
CA GLY A 83 -5.85 18.60 4.29
C GLY A 83 -6.29 18.03 2.94
N GLY A 84 -5.39 18.04 1.96
CA GLY A 84 -5.67 17.59 0.60
C GLY A 84 -6.05 16.10 0.49
N ALA A 85 -5.48 15.25 1.35
CA ALA A 85 -5.80 13.82 1.37
C ALA A 85 -7.24 13.57 1.84
N ALA A 86 -7.70 14.30 2.86
CA ALA A 86 -9.08 14.24 3.34
C ALA A 86 -10.08 14.69 2.24
N LEU A 87 -9.77 15.77 1.53
CA LEU A 87 -10.59 16.27 0.43
C LEU A 87 -10.69 15.26 -0.72
N TYR A 88 -9.58 14.60 -1.06
CA TYR A 88 -9.57 13.56 -2.10
C TYR A 88 -10.36 12.32 -1.68
N MET A 89 -10.21 11.89 -0.42
CA MET A 89 -10.89 10.72 0.12
C MET A 89 -12.31 10.99 0.64
N LYS A 90 -12.88 12.19 0.40
CA LYS A 90 -14.23 12.58 0.89
C LYS A 90 -15.34 11.57 0.55
N GLU A 91 -15.22 10.86 -0.56
CA GLU A 91 -16.17 9.82 -0.95
C GLU A 91 -16.26 8.69 0.10
N TYR A 92 -15.12 8.31 0.70
CA TYR A 92 -15.09 7.31 1.77
C TYR A 92 -15.76 7.82 3.04
N ALA A 93 -15.58 9.10 3.39
CA ALA A 93 -16.30 9.71 4.50
C ALA A 93 -17.82 9.67 4.29
N ILE A 94 -18.29 9.94 3.07
CA ILE A 94 -19.70 9.85 2.70
C ILE A 94 -20.19 8.41 2.80
N LYS A 95 -19.47 7.43 2.24
CA LYS A 95 -19.84 6.01 2.30
C LYS A 95 -19.93 5.50 3.74
N LEU A 96 -18.96 5.86 4.58
CA LEU A 96 -18.93 5.54 6.01
C LEU A 96 -20.15 6.11 6.75
N SER A 97 -20.51 7.37 6.48
CA SER A 97 -21.62 8.06 7.15
C SER A 97 -22.99 7.60 6.65
N SER A 98 -23.09 7.20 5.39
CA SER A 98 -24.34 6.75 4.75
C SER A 98 -24.58 5.24 4.85
N GLY A 99 -23.64 4.50 5.46
CA GLY A 99 -23.72 3.04 5.57
C GLY A 99 -23.59 2.31 4.23
N GLN A 100 -23.09 2.98 3.18
CA GLN A 100 -22.86 2.33 1.89
C GLN A 100 -21.70 1.32 1.95
N PRO A 101 -21.65 0.37 1.00
CA PRO A 101 -20.50 -0.50 0.84
C PRO A 101 -19.23 0.33 0.60
N ILE A 102 -18.28 0.23 1.53
CA ILE A 102 -17.02 0.98 1.52
C ILE A 102 -15.99 0.31 0.59
N GLY A 103 -16.19 -0.97 0.28
CA GLY A 103 -15.21 -1.81 -0.40
C GLY A 103 -14.23 -2.43 0.58
N THR A 104 -13.19 -3.06 0.05
CA THR A 104 -12.15 -3.72 0.83
C THR A 104 -11.08 -2.73 1.31
N TRP A 105 -10.33 -3.09 2.34
CA TRP A 105 -9.17 -2.31 2.79
C TRP A 105 -8.13 -2.10 1.67
N ALA A 106 -7.95 -3.10 0.79
CA ALA A 106 -7.02 -3.01 -0.34
C ALA A 106 -7.42 -1.93 -1.36
N GLU A 107 -8.72 -1.78 -1.62
CA GLU A 107 -9.22 -0.74 -2.54
C GLU A 107 -9.02 0.66 -1.95
N TYR A 108 -9.29 0.82 -0.65
CA TYR A 108 -9.07 2.07 0.07
C TYR A 108 -7.60 2.51 0.00
N THR A 109 -6.69 1.60 0.37
CA THR A 109 -5.24 1.89 0.39
C THR A 109 -4.70 2.19 -1.00
N ARG A 110 -5.10 1.44 -2.04
CA ARG A 110 -4.72 1.71 -3.43
C ARG A 110 -5.16 3.10 -3.88
N LYS A 111 -6.40 3.50 -3.55
CA LYS A 111 -6.91 4.83 -3.91
C LYS A 111 -6.15 5.94 -3.18
N LEU A 112 -5.88 5.75 -1.89
CA LEU A 112 -5.08 6.70 -1.10
C LEU A 112 -3.65 6.82 -1.63
N GLU A 113 -3.02 5.72 -2.02
CA GLU A 113 -1.67 5.70 -2.59
C GLU A 113 -1.63 6.43 -3.95
N MET A 114 -2.62 6.19 -4.82
CA MET A 114 -2.76 6.95 -6.07
C MET A 114 -2.94 8.43 -5.80
N ALA A 115 -3.75 8.79 -4.79
CA ALA A 115 -3.92 10.17 -4.37
C ALA A 115 -2.57 10.78 -4.00
N TYR A 116 -1.81 10.11 -3.14
CA TYR A 116 -0.53 10.61 -2.65
C TYR A 116 0.50 10.77 -3.79
N LYS A 117 0.56 9.83 -4.74
CA LYS A 117 1.40 9.92 -5.94
C LYS A 117 0.98 11.06 -6.89
N MET A 118 -0.30 11.40 -6.97
CA MET A 118 -0.78 12.49 -7.82
C MET A 118 -0.81 13.87 -7.12
N LEU A 119 -0.99 13.90 -5.80
CA LEU A 119 -1.26 15.11 -5.00
C LEU A 119 -0.03 15.63 -4.25
N ASP A 120 1.11 14.96 -4.34
CA ASP A 120 2.40 15.52 -3.95
C ASP A 120 3.24 15.82 -5.21
N PRO A 121 2.94 16.92 -5.95
CA PRO A 121 3.73 17.36 -7.09
C PRO A 121 5.22 17.47 -6.76
N LYS A 122 5.56 17.88 -5.53
CA LYS A 122 6.95 18.00 -5.11
C LYS A 122 7.64 16.64 -5.13
N ARG A 123 7.04 15.62 -4.51
CA ARG A 123 7.62 14.27 -4.49
C ARG A 123 7.66 13.63 -5.88
N THR A 124 6.68 13.91 -6.74
CA THR A 124 6.68 13.44 -8.14
C THR A 124 7.79 14.10 -8.94
N THR A 125 7.93 15.43 -8.86
CA THR A 125 8.99 16.16 -9.53
C THR A 125 10.37 15.81 -8.96
N GLN A 126 10.46 15.55 -7.66
CA GLN A 126 11.67 15.04 -7.00
C GLN A 126 12.11 13.70 -7.58
N ALA A 127 11.18 12.74 -7.74
CA ALA A 127 11.48 11.44 -8.34
C ALA A 127 11.90 11.57 -9.81
N GLN A 128 11.27 12.46 -10.58
CA GLN A 128 11.66 12.74 -11.97
C GLN A 128 13.07 13.34 -12.05
N LEU A 129 13.39 14.26 -11.14
CA LEU A 129 14.72 14.84 -11.03
C LEU A 129 15.77 13.78 -10.67
N ASP A 130 15.47 12.88 -9.72
CA ASP A 130 16.39 11.82 -9.32
C ASP A 130 16.68 10.84 -10.46
N VAL A 131 15.65 10.44 -11.21
CA VAL A 131 15.81 9.60 -12.42
C VAL A 131 16.66 10.33 -13.46
N HIS A 132 16.43 11.63 -13.68
CA HIS A 132 17.21 12.44 -14.62
C HIS A 132 18.68 12.55 -14.19
N CYS A 133 18.96 12.71 -12.90
CA CYS A 133 20.32 12.80 -12.36
C CYS A 133 21.05 11.45 -12.32
N ALA A 134 20.34 10.33 -12.26
CA ALA A 134 20.96 9.00 -12.29
C ALA A 134 21.51 8.63 -13.68
N ILE A 135 21.05 9.29 -14.74
CA ILE A 135 21.55 9.11 -16.10
C ILE A 135 22.79 9.99 -16.28
N HIS A 136 23.84 9.44 -16.88
CA HIS A 136 25.00 10.24 -17.27
C HIS A 136 24.74 10.94 -18.61
N HIS A 137 24.68 12.27 -18.58
CA HIS A 137 24.43 13.08 -19.77
C HIS A 137 25.74 13.37 -20.52
N LYS A 138 25.65 13.45 -21.85
CA LYS A 138 26.83 13.65 -22.71
C LYS A 138 27.49 15.02 -22.50
N THR A 139 26.68 16.03 -22.23
CA THR A 139 27.13 17.41 -21.96
C THR A 139 26.31 18.02 -20.83
N MET A 140 26.88 18.98 -20.12
CA MET A 140 26.18 19.77 -19.11
C MET A 140 24.99 20.52 -19.73
N ILE A 141 25.10 20.93 -21.00
CA ILE A 141 23.98 21.52 -21.77
C ILE A 141 22.78 20.56 -21.81
N THR A 142 22.98 19.30 -22.23
CA THR A 142 21.88 18.31 -22.32
C THR A 142 21.28 17.96 -20.96
N PHE A 143 22.12 17.94 -19.92
CA PHE A 143 21.65 17.77 -18.54
C PHE A 143 20.76 18.94 -18.09
N ALA A 144 21.17 20.18 -18.38
CA ALA A 144 20.52 21.38 -17.89
C ALA A 144 19.10 21.60 -18.46
N GLU A 145 18.81 21.09 -19.66
CA GLU A 145 17.50 21.26 -20.34
C GLU A 145 16.33 20.78 -19.47
N ASN A 146 16.40 19.54 -18.97
CA ASN A 146 15.36 19.00 -18.11
C ASN A 146 15.59 19.31 -16.63
N PHE A 147 16.85 19.45 -16.20
CA PHE A 147 17.16 19.74 -14.80
C PHE A 147 16.52 21.05 -14.33
N ARG A 148 16.59 22.12 -15.15
CA ARG A 148 15.99 23.42 -14.82
C ARG A 148 14.46 23.37 -14.69
N ALA A 149 13.80 22.43 -15.37
CA ALA A 149 12.35 22.27 -15.27
C ALA A 149 11.94 21.59 -13.94
N TYR A 150 12.72 20.61 -13.48
CA TYR A 150 12.38 19.84 -12.28
C TYR A 150 12.91 20.47 -10.98
N ALA A 151 14.10 21.07 -11.00
CA ALA A 151 14.79 21.55 -9.79
C ALA A 151 13.94 22.51 -8.93
N PRO A 152 13.24 23.54 -9.47
CA PRO A 152 12.46 24.47 -8.66
C PRO A 152 11.27 23.83 -7.93
N GLU A 153 10.68 22.78 -8.52
CA GLU A 153 9.49 22.12 -7.98
C GLU A 153 9.81 20.88 -7.15
N SER A 154 11.06 20.39 -7.20
CA SER A 154 11.51 19.18 -6.49
C SER A 154 11.54 19.30 -4.96
N GLY A 155 11.62 20.52 -4.43
CA GLY A 155 11.73 20.78 -2.99
C GLY A 155 13.11 20.48 -2.38
N TYR A 156 14.13 20.16 -3.19
CA TYR A 156 15.51 20.07 -2.72
C TYR A 156 16.08 21.43 -2.30
N SER A 157 17.05 21.41 -1.40
CA SER A 157 17.86 22.58 -1.05
C SER A 157 18.83 22.95 -2.17
N ASP A 158 19.35 24.18 -2.14
CA ASP A 158 20.37 24.62 -3.09
C ASP A 158 21.62 23.72 -3.00
N GLU A 159 22.00 23.32 -1.78
CA GLU A 159 23.12 22.43 -1.52
C GLU A 159 22.93 21.05 -2.16
N ASP A 160 21.76 20.44 -2.01
CA ASP A 160 21.46 19.13 -2.60
C ASP A 160 21.44 19.20 -4.13
N LEU A 161 20.90 20.28 -4.69
CA LEU A 161 20.88 20.51 -6.13
C LEU A 161 22.29 20.72 -6.68
N ILE A 162 23.15 21.45 -5.97
CA ILE A 162 24.57 21.64 -6.32
C ILE A 162 25.31 20.31 -6.35
N VAL A 163 25.09 19.43 -5.36
CA VAL A 163 25.69 18.09 -5.34
C VAL A 163 25.31 17.33 -6.61
N LYS A 164 24.01 17.29 -6.95
CA LYS A 164 23.53 16.63 -8.17
C LYS A 164 24.13 17.20 -9.45
N ILE A 165 24.27 18.53 -9.55
CA ILE A 165 24.95 19.18 -10.69
C ILE A 165 26.43 18.80 -10.73
N SER A 166 27.08 18.76 -9.57
CA SER A 166 28.52 18.51 -9.45
C SER A 166 28.92 17.10 -9.94
N GLU A 167 28.05 16.12 -9.76
CA GLU A 167 28.22 14.72 -10.20
C GLU A 167 28.15 14.56 -11.72
N GLN A 168 27.50 15.50 -12.42
CA GLN A 168 27.35 15.49 -13.87
C GLN A 168 28.47 16.24 -14.61
N ARG A 169 29.43 16.82 -13.87
CA ARG A 169 30.53 17.61 -14.45
C ARG A 169 31.45 16.74 -15.31
N SER A 170 31.80 17.25 -16.48
CA SER A 170 32.90 16.68 -17.26
C SER A 170 34.25 17.00 -16.60
N SER A 171 35.29 16.26 -17.00
CA SER A 171 36.66 16.46 -16.48
C SER A 171 37.19 17.88 -16.70
N HIS A 172 36.81 18.52 -17.81
CA HIS A 172 37.22 19.91 -18.08
C HIS A 172 36.56 20.89 -17.11
N ILE A 173 35.26 20.74 -16.86
CA ILE A 173 34.55 21.58 -15.87
C ILE A 173 35.16 21.36 -14.49
N GLN A 174 35.40 20.11 -14.10
CA GLN A 174 36.04 19.77 -12.83
C GLN A 174 37.41 20.47 -12.65
N MET A 175 38.24 20.47 -13.70
CA MET A 175 39.56 21.11 -13.68
C MET A 175 39.46 22.64 -13.46
N VAL A 176 38.62 23.31 -14.25
CA VAL A 176 38.44 24.77 -14.14
C VAL A 176 37.85 25.16 -12.79
N MET A 177 36.91 24.38 -12.26
CA MET A 177 36.34 24.61 -10.94
C MET A 177 37.40 24.46 -9.84
N SER A 178 38.26 23.45 -9.91
CA SER A 178 39.35 23.26 -8.93
C SER A 178 40.33 24.44 -8.92
N VAL A 179 40.69 24.95 -10.10
CA VAL A 179 41.57 26.14 -10.22
C VAL A 179 40.87 27.38 -9.64
N THR A 180 39.58 27.56 -9.94
CA THR A 180 38.80 28.70 -9.45
C THR A 180 38.69 28.69 -7.93
N GLU A 181 38.45 27.52 -7.33
CA GLU A 181 38.36 27.35 -5.88
C GLU A 181 39.67 27.77 -5.16
N THR A 182 40.83 27.52 -5.78
CA THR A 182 42.13 27.91 -5.20
C THR A 182 42.46 29.39 -5.35
N LEU A 183 42.06 30.01 -6.47
CA LEU A 183 42.45 31.37 -6.80
C LEU A 183 41.46 32.42 -6.31
N ASP A 184 40.18 32.11 -6.39
CA ASP A 184 39.09 33.03 -6.08
C ASP A 184 37.80 32.25 -5.76
N PRO A 185 37.73 31.60 -4.58
CA PRO A 185 36.59 30.77 -4.22
C PRO A 185 35.26 31.54 -4.19
N GLY A 186 35.29 32.86 -3.96
CA GLY A 186 34.10 33.72 -3.99
C GLY A 186 33.44 33.83 -5.37
N LYS A 187 34.09 33.36 -6.44
CA LYS A 187 33.48 33.28 -7.79
C LYS A 187 32.60 32.06 -8.00
N ILE A 188 32.65 31.05 -7.14
CA ILE A 188 31.80 29.87 -7.25
C ILE A 188 30.46 30.20 -6.59
N PRO A 189 29.34 30.24 -7.33
CA PRO A 189 28.05 30.57 -6.75
C PRO A 189 27.59 29.49 -5.77
N MET A 190 26.91 29.92 -4.70
CA MET A 190 26.39 29.03 -3.65
C MET A 190 24.90 28.70 -3.84
N ASP A 191 24.21 29.36 -4.78
CA ASP A 191 22.87 28.99 -5.22
C ASP A 191 22.96 28.04 -6.43
N TRP A 192 22.04 27.07 -6.51
CA TRP A 192 22.12 26.03 -7.54
C TRP A 192 22.03 26.58 -8.97
N MET A 193 21.28 27.67 -9.17
CA MET A 193 21.05 28.24 -10.49
C MET A 193 22.31 28.93 -11.01
N GLY A 194 22.94 29.75 -10.18
CA GLY A 194 24.23 30.36 -10.45
C GLY A 194 25.31 29.31 -10.65
N TYR A 195 25.33 28.26 -9.82
CA TYR A 195 26.31 27.19 -9.93
C TYR A 195 26.18 26.41 -11.26
N LEU A 196 24.95 26.10 -11.68
CA LEU A 196 24.67 25.48 -12.97
C LEU A 196 25.10 26.37 -14.13
N GLU A 197 24.79 27.66 -14.07
CA GLU A 197 25.16 28.62 -15.12
C GLU A 197 26.68 28.76 -15.23
N PHE A 198 27.39 28.78 -14.09
CA PHE A 198 28.84 28.79 -14.06
C PHE A 198 29.44 27.54 -14.72
N CYS A 199 28.89 26.35 -14.45
CA CYS A 199 29.31 25.11 -15.12
C CYS A 199 29.07 25.15 -16.64
N LEU A 200 27.92 25.68 -17.07
CA LEU A 200 27.58 25.83 -18.48
C LEU A 200 28.49 26.83 -19.19
N GLU A 201 28.84 27.94 -18.54
CA GLU A 201 29.74 28.95 -19.12
C GLU A 201 31.13 28.34 -19.40
N ILE A 202 31.63 27.52 -18.48
CA ILE A 202 32.90 26.79 -18.67
C ILE A 202 32.78 25.83 -19.86
N GLU A 203 31.71 25.03 -19.93
CA GLU A 203 31.53 24.05 -21.01
C GLU A 203 31.40 24.75 -22.38
N ILE A 204 30.63 25.83 -22.47
CA ILE A 204 30.43 26.59 -23.70
C ILE A 204 31.77 27.18 -24.17
N LYS A 205 32.56 27.79 -23.27
CA LYS A 205 33.89 28.32 -23.61
C LYS A 205 34.82 27.21 -24.10
N HIS A 206 34.79 26.04 -23.46
CA HIS A 206 35.58 24.89 -23.90
C HIS A 206 35.21 24.42 -25.30
N LEU A 207 33.91 24.25 -25.58
CA LEU A 207 33.43 23.87 -26.90
C LEU A 207 33.78 24.89 -27.98
N GLN A 208 33.74 26.19 -27.66
CA GLN A 208 34.17 27.26 -28.56
C GLN A 208 35.67 27.19 -28.88
N GLN A 209 36.51 26.87 -27.89
CA GLN A 209 37.96 26.69 -28.10
C GLN A 209 38.27 25.46 -28.96
N LEU A 210 37.53 24.38 -28.77
CA LEU A 210 37.62 23.17 -29.62
C LEU A 210 37.17 23.46 -31.06
N SER A 211 36.17 24.32 -31.26
CA SER A 211 35.70 24.76 -32.59
C SER A 211 36.67 25.76 -33.26
N GLY A 212 37.29 26.64 -32.48
CA GLY A 212 38.30 27.59 -32.95
C GLY A 212 39.64 26.97 -33.38
N SER A 213 39.78 25.64 -33.27
CA SER A 213 41.01 24.90 -33.55
C SER A 213 40.88 23.83 -34.66
N LYS A 214 40.12 24.07 -35.74
CA LYS A 214 40.48 23.81 -37.16
C LYS A 214 39.31 24.08 -38.12
N PRO A 215 39.56 24.50 -39.38
CA PRO A 215 38.51 24.77 -40.36
C PRO A 215 38.12 23.48 -41.09
N THR A 216 36.87 23.06 -41.02
CA THR A 216 36.18 22.43 -42.16
C THR A 216 34.67 22.53 -41.94
N GLY A 217 33.97 23.19 -42.87
CA GLY A 217 32.56 23.52 -42.75
C GLY A 217 31.64 22.32 -42.92
N GLN A 218 30.54 22.34 -42.16
CA GLN A 218 29.15 21.98 -42.56
C GLN A 218 28.22 21.67 -41.37
N THR A 219 28.64 21.89 -40.12
CA THR A 219 27.77 21.64 -38.94
C THR A 219 27.75 22.81 -37.95
N THR A 220 27.96 24.03 -38.43
CA THR A 220 27.94 25.26 -37.59
C THR A 220 26.55 25.87 -37.43
N GLY A 221 25.63 25.65 -38.39
CA GLY A 221 24.32 26.32 -38.41
C GLY A 221 23.35 25.88 -37.30
N THR A 222 23.36 24.60 -36.91
CA THR A 222 22.38 24.05 -35.95
C THR A 222 22.76 24.33 -34.49
N LEU A 223 24.06 24.38 -34.20
CA LEU A 223 24.56 24.64 -32.84
C LEU A 223 24.51 26.14 -32.49
N GLU A 224 24.80 27.03 -33.45
CA GLU A 224 24.67 28.48 -33.22
C GLU A 224 23.21 28.90 -32.97
N GLN A 225 22.24 28.27 -33.65
CA GLN A 225 20.82 28.49 -33.38
C GLN A 225 20.41 28.02 -31.98
N ALA A 226 20.94 26.89 -31.49
CA ALA A 226 20.68 26.42 -30.13
C ALA A 226 21.29 27.35 -29.06
N ILE A 227 22.52 27.85 -29.29
CA ILE A 227 23.19 28.81 -28.39
C ILE A 227 22.49 30.17 -28.39
N ALA A 228 21.99 30.64 -29.54
CA ALA A 228 21.22 31.88 -29.66
C ALA A 228 19.82 31.75 -29.00
N ALA A 229 19.16 30.60 -29.13
CA ALA A 229 17.88 30.33 -28.47
C ALA A 229 18.01 30.33 -26.94
N LEU A 230 19.10 29.76 -26.41
CA LEU A 230 19.41 29.78 -24.97
C LEU A 230 19.65 31.19 -24.42
N ARG A 231 20.25 32.10 -25.21
CA ARG A 231 20.47 33.50 -24.81
C ARG A 231 19.21 34.38 -24.97
N GLY A 232 18.25 33.97 -25.80
CA GLY A 232 17.04 34.73 -26.11
C GLY A 232 15.87 34.53 -25.12
N MET A 233 15.87 33.46 -24.32
CA MET A 233 14.85 33.23 -23.29
C MET A 233 15.15 34.01 -22.01
N SER A 234 15.15 35.34 -22.11
CA SER A 234 15.00 36.22 -20.96
C SER A 234 13.51 36.52 -20.78
N THR A 235 12.99 36.27 -19.59
CA THR A 235 11.57 36.29 -19.23
C THR A 235 10.90 37.65 -19.44
N THR A 236 10.14 37.82 -20.52
CA THR A 236 9.06 38.81 -20.54
C THR A 236 7.82 38.23 -19.86
N SER A 237 7.76 38.40 -18.54
CA SER A 237 6.50 38.34 -17.79
C SER A 237 5.55 39.40 -18.34
N THR A 238 4.69 39.00 -19.27
CA THR A 238 3.58 39.84 -19.76
C THR A 238 2.35 39.48 -18.95
N THR A 239 2.07 40.26 -17.92
CA THR A 239 0.77 40.30 -17.25
C THR A 239 -0.30 40.85 -18.20
N PRO A 240 -1.52 40.28 -18.26
CA PRO A 240 -2.71 41.03 -18.62
C PRO A 240 -3.53 41.38 -17.37
N PRO A 241 -4.22 42.54 -17.36
CA PRO A 241 -4.96 43.03 -16.20
C PRO A 241 -6.41 42.53 -16.21
N SER A 242 -6.98 42.19 -15.04
CA SER A 242 -8.43 42.35 -14.85
C SER A 242 -8.89 42.27 -13.39
N SER A 243 -9.60 43.33 -13.00
CA SER A 243 -10.78 43.43 -12.11
C SER A 243 -10.81 42.79 -10.71
N LYS A 244 -10.51 43.65 -9.72
CA LYS A 244 -11.44 44.13 -8.68
C LYS A 244 -12.68 43.24 -8.38
N GLY A 245 -12.57 42.40 -7.35
CA GLY A 245 -13.68 41.70 -6.70
C GLY A 245 -13.53 41.75 -5.18
N LYS A 246 -14.50 42.35 -4.50
CA LYS A 246 -14.50 42.79 -3.09
C LYS A 246 -14.95 41.63 -2.19
N GLY A 247 -14.15 41.24 -1.20
CA GLY A 247 -14.52 40.25 -0.18
C GLY A 247 -14.14 40.72 1.23
N LYS A 248 -15.14 40.95 2.09
CA LYS A 248 -15.01 41.29 3.51
C LYS A 248 -15.76 40.24 4.33
N ALA A 249 -15.07 39.63 5.29
CA ALA A 249 -15.52 39.09 6.61
C ALA A 249 -14.57 37.93 6.98
N LYS A 250 -13.67 38.07 7.96
CA LYS A 250 -13.85 38.03 9.43
C LYS A 250 -14.25 36.63 9.93
N GLY A 251 -13.29 35.92 10.51
CA GLY A 251 -13.51 34.64 11.20
C GLY A 251 -14.01 34.80 12.64
N THR A 252 -14.24 33.66 13.30
CA THR A 252 -13.81 33.34 14.68
C THR A 252 -14.18 31.89 15.02
N ASP A 253 -13.36 31.34 15.93
CA ASP A 253 -13.22 29.96 16.36
C ASP A 253 -14.35 29.38 17.23
N ALA A 254 -14.37 28.05 17.35
CA ALA A 254 -14.83 27.38 18.57
C ALA A 254 -14.06 26.06 18.77
N ALA A 255 -13.25 26.04 19.82
CA ALA A 255 -12.50 24.88 20.32
C ALA A 255 -13.44 23.80 20.89
N SER A 256 -13.00 22.54 20.88
CA SER A 256 -13.51 21.56 21.85
C SER A 256 -12.45 20.50 22.16
N THR A 257 -11.90 20.63 23.37
CA THR A 257 -11.02 19.69 24.07
C THR A 257 -11.83 18.62 24.79
N ALA A 258 -11.59 17.35 24.50
CA ALA A 258 -11.87 16.17 25.33
C ALA A 258 -11.33 14.94 24.56
N SER A 259 -10.62 13.93 25.09
CA SER A 259 -10.13 13.60 26.42
C SER A 259 -9.02 12.55 26.22
N ALA A 260 -7.80 12.82 26.66
CA ALA A 260 -6.62 11.98 26.44
C ALA A 260 -6.54 10.70 27.34
N SER A 261 -7.61 10.36 28.06
CA SER A 261 -7.56 9.35 29.13
C SER A 261 -7.99 7.94 28.72
N THR A 262 -8.65 7.76 27.57
CA THR A 262 -9.23 6.47 27.16
C THR A 262 -8.37 5.69 26.15
N VAL A 263 -7.31 6.30 25.62
CA VAL A 263 -6.47 5.71 24.55
C VAL A 263 -5.44 4.70 25.08
N LYS A 264 -5.03 4.83 26.35
CA LYS A 264 -4.00 3.95 26.93
C LYS A 264 -4.49 2.52 27.22
N ASP A 265 -5.77 2.36 27.53
CA ASP A 265 -6.33 1.06 27.93
C ASP A 265 -6.57 0.13 26.71
N THR A 266 -6.84 0.71 25.54
CA THR A 266 -7.06 -0.03 24.30
C THR A 266 -5.76 -0.51 23.66
N ASN A 267 -4.68 0.29 23.73
CA ASN A 267 -3.39 -0.08 23.14
C ASN A 267 -2.69 -1.23 23.89
N ALA A 268 -2.95 -1.40 25.19
CA ALA A 268 -2.41 -2.51 25.97
C ALA A 268 -3.00 -3.87 25.55
N ARG A 269 -4.28 -3.92 25.12
CA ARG A 269 -4.92 -5.16 24.67
C ARG A 269 -4.51 -5.60 23.26
N ILE A 270 -4.05 -4.67 22.42
CA ILE A 270 -3.63 -4.98 21.04
C ILE A 270 -2.30 -5.73 21.01
N ILE A 271 -1.39 -5.47 21.96
CA ILE A 271 -0.09 -6.16 22.05
C ILE A 271 -0.24 -7.61 22.55
N GLU A 272 -1.27 -7.90 23.35
CA GLU A 272 -1.46 -9.23 23.94
C GLU A 272 -2.03 -10.27 22.95
N MET A 273 -2.74 -9.82 21.90
CA MET A 273 -3.29 -10.71 20.87
C MET A 273 -2.27 -11.13 19.80
N ASP A 274 -1.26 -10.30 19.53
CA ASP A 274 -0.22 -10.63 18.54
C ASP A 274 0.67 -11.78 19.04
N LYS A 275 0.84 -11.88 20.36
CA LYS A 275 1.62 -12.93 21.01
C LYS A 275 0.91 -14.29 21.07
N PHE A 276 -0.42 -14.32 20.86
CA PHE A 276 -1.20 -15.57 20.84
C PHE A 276 -1.21 -16.23 19.45
N SER A 277 -0.75 -15.53 18.41
CA SER A 277 -0.78 -16.02 17.02
C SER A 277 0.46 -16.85 16.61
N GLU A 278 1.53 -16.86 17.42
CA GLU A 278 2.75 -17.62 17.13
C GLU A 278 2.73 -19.06 17.69
N ASP A 279 1.85 -19.38 18.65
CA ASP A 279 1.85 -20.67 19.36
C ASP A 279 1.11 -21.82 18.63
N PHE A 280 0.50 -21.58 17.46
CA PHE A 280 -0.29 -22.60 16.74
C PHE A 280 0.40 -23.18 15.49
N GLN A 281 1.71 -23.00 15.33
CA GLN A 281 2.49 -23.67 14.29
C GLN A 281 3.23 -24.89 14.87
N TYR A 282 2.50 -25.97 15.16
CA TYR A 282 3.09 -27.32 15.26
C TYR A 282 2.15 -28.40 14.70
N GLU A 283 2.72 -29.12 13.73
CA GLU A 283 2.46 -30.51 13.26
C GLU A 283 1.03 -30.96 12.93
N VAL A 284 0.76 -31.14 11.63
CA VAL A 284 0.50 -32.47 11.01
C VAL A 284 1.16 -32.53 9.64
#